data_AF-A0A938NWY0-F1
#
_entry.id   AF-A0A938NWY0-F1
#
_cell.length_a   1.000
_cell.length_b   1.000
_cell.length_c   1.000
_cell.angle_alpha   90.00
_cell.angle_beta   90.00
_cell.angle_gamma   90.00
#
_symmetry.space_group_name_H-M   'P 1'
#
loop_
_entity.id
_entity.type
_entity.pdbx_description
1 polymer ?
#
loop_
_entity_poly.entity_id
_entity_poly.type
_entity_poly.pdbx_seq_one_letter_code
_entity_poly.pdbx_strand_id
1 'polypeptide(L)' 'MIKVIVQENENLDRALKRFKKKYEKSGLLKEFRKRQFFVKPSVEKKMAKERAVRKAKRIIEEENI' A
#
# COMPACT_ATOMS: atom_id res chain seq x y z
N MET A 1 -8.40 13.77 5.10
CA MET A 1 -9.51 13.78 4.11
C MET A 1 -8.92 13.86 2.71
N ILE A 2 -9.20 12.88 1.85
CA ILE A 2 -8.65 12.85 0.48
C ILE A 2 -9.55 13.73 -0.39
N LYS A 3 -8.98 14.77 -1.01
CA LYS A 3 -9.68 15.65 -1.94
C LYS A 3 -8.91 15.81 -3.24
N VAL A 4 -9.65 15.92 -4.34
CA VAL A 4 -9.12 16.27 -5.67
C VAL A 4 -9.88 17.50 -6.13
N ILE A 5 -9.15 18.55 -6.48
CA ILE A 5 -9.71 19.74 -7.09
C ILE A 5 -9.84 19.43 -8.58
N VAL A 6 -11.03 19.60 -9.14
CA VAL A 6 -11.32 19.42 -10.56
C VAL A 6 -11.15 20.79 -11.24
N GLN A 7 -10.44 20.84 -12.37
CA GLN A 7 -10.30 22.05 -13.17
C GLN A 7 -11.43 22.15 -14.20
N GLU A 8 -11.76 23.37 -14.64
CA GLU A 8 -12.96 23.66 -15.47
C GLU A 8 -13.04 22.90 -16.80
N ASN A 9 -11.90 22.49 -17.38
CA ASN A 9 -11.84 21.72 -18.64
C ASN A 9 -11.37 20.26 -18.45
N GLU A 10 -11.46 19.71 -17.24
CA GLU A 10 -11.05 18.33 -17.01
C GLU A 10 -12.20 17.33 -17.19
N ASN A 11 -11.97 16.30 -18.00
CA ASN A 11 -12.92 15.20 -18.11
C ASN A 11 -13.09 14.47 -16.77
N LEU A 12 -14.35 14.24 -16.35
CA LEU A 12 -14.71 13.66 -15.04
C LEU A 12 -13.97 12.35 -14.74
N ASP A 13 -13.81 11.49 -15.75
CA ASP A 13 -13.08 10.21 -15.63
C ASP A 13 -11.61 10.37 -15.22
N ARG A 14 -10.96 11.45 -15.67
CA ARG A 14 -9.57 11.74 -15.30
C ARG A 14 -9.48 12.15 -13.84
N ALA A 15 -10.41 12.99 -13.38
CA ALA A 15 -10.49 13.38 -11.97
C ALA A 15 -10.72 12.17 -11.05
N LEU A 16 -11.62 11.26 -11.44
CA LEU A 16 -11.91 10.02 -10.70
C LEU A 16 -10.69 9.09 -10.64
N LYS A 17 -9.96 8.91 -11.75
CA LYS A 17 -8.72 8.11 -11.76
C LYS A 17 -7.66 8.68 -10.82
N ARG A 18 -7.48 10.00 -10.80
CA ARG A 18 -6.53 10.65 -9.86
C ARG A 18 -6.97 10.49 -8.41
N PHE A 19 -8.27 10.60 -8.14
CA PHE A 19 -8.82 10.36 -6.82
C PHE A 19 -8.54 8.93 -6.35
N LYS A 20 -8.86 7.93 -7.19
CA LYS A 20 -8.56 6.53 -6.90
C LYS A 20 -7.08 6.30 -6.62
N LYS A 21 -6.19 6.86 -7.45
CA LYS A 21 -4.73 6.76 -7.24
C LYS A 21 -4.28 7.42 -5.93
N LYS A 22 -4.84 8.59 -5.57
CA LYS A 22 -4.56 9.25 -4.28
C LYS A 22 -5.09 8.43 -3.10
N TYR A 23 -6.24 7.79 -3.24
CA TYR A 23 -6.84 6.92 -2.22
C TYR A 23 -6.01 5.65 -2.01
N GLU A 24 -5.55 5.01 -3.08
CA GLU A 24 -4.68 3.84 -2.98
C GLU A 24 -3.31 4.20 -2.40
N LYS A 25 -2.74 5.33 -2.82
CA LYS A 25 -1.46 5.84 -2.30
C LYS A 25 -1.51 6.22 -0.83
N SER A 26 -2.66 6.69 -0.32
CA SER A 26 -2.77 7.06 1.09
C SER A 26 -2.62 5.86 2.03
N GLY A 27 -2.79 4.63 1.54
CA GLY A 27 -2.63 3.43 2.34
C GLY A 27 -3.68 3.29 3.45
N LEU A 28 -4.74 4.10 3.43
CA LEU A 28 -5.75 4.17 4.49
C LEU A 28 -6.42 2.81 4.75
N LEU A 29 -6.71 2.05 3.69
CA LEU A 29 -7.22 0.68 3.83
C LEU A 29 -6.22 -0.27 4.49
N LYS A 30 -4.93 -0.13 4.18
CA LYS A 30 -3.87 -0.97 4.76
C LYS A 30 -3.69 -0.65 6.24
N GLU A 31 -3.72 0.63 6.58
CA GLU A 31 -3.65 1.10 7.96
C GLU A 31 -4.88 0.69 8.77
N PHE A 32 -6.08 0.86 8.21
CA PHE A 32 -7.31 0.41 8.83
C PHE A 32 -7.25 -1.09 9.17
N ARG A 33 -6.91 -1.94 8.19
CA ARG A 33 -6.74 -3.39 8.40
C ARG A 33 -5.69 -3.70 9.47
N LYS A 34 -4.58 -2.95 9.51
CA LYS A 34 -3.53 -3.15 10.52
C LYS A 34 -4.02 -2.80 11.94
N ARG A 35 -4.89 -1.80 12.06
CA ARG A 35 -5.43 -1.30 13.35
C ARG A 35 -6.66 -2.07 13.84
N GLN A 36 -7.26 -2.94 13.02
CA GLN A 36 -8.45 -3.71 13.41
C GLN A 36 -8.23 -4.60 14.63
N PHE A 37 -7.00 -5.10 14.83
CA PHE A 37 -6.67 -6.00 15.93
C PHE A 37 -5.36 -5.59 16.57
N PHE A 38 -5.25 -5.76 17.89
CA PHE A 38 -3.98 -5.58 18.58
C PHE A 38 -3.01 -6.69 18.20
N VAL A 39 -1.86 -6.31 17.65
CA VAL A 39 -0.75 -7.22 17.37
C VAL A 39 0.41 -6.83 18.28
N LYS A 40 0.89 -7.77 19.10
CA LYS A 40 2.06 -7.53 19.96
C LYS A 40 3.25 -7.08 19.09
N PRO A 41 4.00 -6.03 19.47
CA PRO A 41 5.10 -5.50 18.66
C PRO A 41 6.15 -6.56 18.27
N SER A 42 6.37 -7.55 19.13
CA SER A 42 7.28 -8.67 18.84
C SER A 42 6.79 -9.52 17.65
N VAL A 43 5.49 -9.81 17.58
CA VAL A 43 4.89 -10.58 16.49
C VAL A 43 4.97 -9.81 15.18
N GLU A 44 4.74 -8.50 15.21
CA GLU A 44 4.88 -7.65 14.03
C GLU A 44 6.32 -7.63 13.51
N LYS A 45 7.32 -7.48 14.39
CA LYS A 45 8.74 -7.52 14.02
C LYS A 45 9.13 -8.88 13.43
N LYS A 46 8.64 -9.98 13.99
CA LYS A 46 8.88 -11.33 13.47
C LYS A 46 8.33 -11.49 12.05
N MET A 47 7.07 -11.11 11.83
CA MET A 47 6.44 -11.18 10.50
C MET A 47 7.16 -10.30 9.47
N ALA A 48 7.63 -9.11 9.88
CA ALA A 48 8.40 -8.22 9.01
C ALA A 48 9.73 -8.86 8.57
N LYS A 49 10.47 -9.47 9.50
CA LYS A 49 11.73 -10.18 9.21
C LYS A 49 11.50 -11.36 8.27
N GLU A 50 10.50 -12.19 8.51
CA GLU A 50 10.16 -13.34 7.66
C GLU A 50 9.80 -12.90 6.24
N ARG A 51 9.02 -11.83 6.09
CA ARG A 51 8.69 -11.26 4.77
C ARG A 51 9.93 -10.75 4.04
N ALA A 52 10.86 -10.10 4.74
CA ALA A 52 12.11 -9.61 4.15
C ALA A 52 12.98 -10.77 3.65
N VAL A 53 13.16 -11.82 4.46
CA VAL A 53 13.90 -13.03 4.07
C VAL A 53 13.25 -13.70 2.85
N ARG A 54 11.92 -13.85 2.85
CA ARG A 54 11.20 -14.44 1.70
C ARG A 54 11.38 -13.61 0.43
N LYS A 55 11.38 -12.28 0.54
CA LYS A 55 11.63 -11.38 -0.61
C LYS A 55 13.06 -11.54 -1.13
N ALA A 56 14.05 -11.56 -0.25
CA ALA A 56 15.45 -11.74 -0.64
C ALA A 56 15.67 -13.09 -1.36
N LYS A 57 15.07 -14.17 -0.85
CA LYS A 57 15.13 -15.49 -1.50
C LYS A 57 14.58 -15.47 -2.92
N ARG A 58 13.42 -14.84 -3.13
CA ARG A 58 12.82 -14.71 -4.48
C ARG A 58 13.71 -13.94 -5.45
N ILE A 59 14.34 -12.86 -5.01
CA ILE A 59 15.25 -12.07 -5.85
C ILE A 59 16.45 -12.93 -6.25
N ILE A 60 17.04 -13.67 -5.31
CA ILE A 60 18.16 -14.58 -5.59
C ILE A 60 17.72 -15.70 -6.56
N GLU A 61 16.53 -16.26 -6.38
CA GLU A 61 15.97 -17.25 -7.33
C GLU A 61 15.79 -16.66 -8.74
N GLU A 62 15.30 -15.42 -8.85
CA GLU A 62 15.16 -14.70 -10.13
C GLU A 62 16.52 -14.38 -10.78
N GLU A 63 17.58 -14.12 -9.99
CA GLU A 63 18.94 -13.85 -10.49
C GLU A 63 19.69 -15.12 -10.92
N ASN A 64 19.28 -16.30 -10.46
CA ASN A 64 19.90 -17.59 -10.80
C ASN A 64 19.23 -18.29 -12.00
N ILE A 65 18.28 -17.62 -12.67
CA ILE A 65 17.62 -18.05 -13.92
C ILE A 65 18.19 -17.25 -15.08
#